data_AF-A0A5Q4YUX4-F1
#
_entry.id   AF-A0A5Q4YUX4-F1
#
_cell.length_a   1.000
_cell.length_b   1.000
_cell.length_c   1.000
_cell.angle_alpha   90.00
_cell.angle_beta   90.00
_cell.angle_gamma   90.00
#
_symmetry.space_group_name_H-M   'P 1'
#
loop_
_entity.id
_entity.type
_entity.pdbx_description
1 polymer ?
#
loop_
_entity_poly.entity_id
_entity_poly.type
_entity_poly.pdbx_seq_one_letter_code
_entity_poly.pdbx_strand_id
1 'polypeptide(L)'
;MSTFANSLKARTHWALHRVSVVAGDDKTAATELRRALDYARRGGKAGGWDDEDMSCPALLADVQPLRDAFMDAFEAVRGRRRKLRTQEGIAAELDAMAAEANRGCGQSYELFTSRFSDSVDGLLDELESPFRTVALELAKGSGYATPEEREEMQQEIAASGGCSLTGIDPWCCPCGRHE
;
A
#
# COMPACT_ATOMS: atom_id res chain seq x y z
N MET A 1 8.56 -10.34 6.46
CA MET A 1 8.40 -11.46 7.43
C MET A 1 7.44 -12.47 6.81
N SER A 2 7.78 -13.76 6.85
CA SER A 2 6.96 -14.81 6.23
C SER A 2 5.64 -15.05 6.97
N THR A 3 4.68 -15.65 6.26
CA THR A 3 3.36 -16.03 6.77
C THR A 3 3.41 -16.84 8.07
N PHE A 4 4.30 -17.83 8.16
CA PHE A 4 4.43 -18.67 9.34
C PHE A 4 5.05 -17.94 10.54
N ALA A 5 6.02 -17.04 10.30
CA ALA A 5 6.59 -16.23 11.38
C ALA A 5 5.56 -15.26 11.97
N ASN A 6 4.72 -14.67 11.13
CA ASN A 6 3.59 -13.85 11.57
C ASN A 6 2.54 -14.69 12.34
N SER A 7 2.24 -15.90 11.86
CA SER A 7 1.30 -16.82 12.52
C SER A 7 1.77 -17.23 13.91
N LEU A 8 3.07 -17.52 14.07
CA LEU A 8 3.65 -17.81 15.37
C LEU A 8 3.53 -16.61 16.33
N LYS A 9 3.87 -15.40 15.86
CA LYS A 9 3.72 -14.18 16.69
C LYS A 9 2.26 -13.93 17.08
N ALA A 10 1.32 -14.10 16.15
CA ALA A 10 -0.11 -13.95 16.44
C ALA A 10 -0.54 -14.91 17.55
N ARG A 11 -0.10 -16.18 17.48
CA ARG A 11 -0.39 -17.19 18.50
C ARG A 11 0.23 -16.87 19.85
N THR A 12 1.47 -16.38 19.88
CA THR A 12 2.15 -15.95 21.12
C THR A 12 1.39 -14.80 21.80
N HIS A 13 1.02 -13.76 21.05
CA HIS A 13 0.28 -12.63 21.59
C HIS A 13 -1.14 -13.02 22.03
N TRP A 14 -1.76 -14.00 21.36
CA TRP A 14 -3.04 -14.55 21.82
C TRP A 14 -2.90 -15.28 23.16
N ALA A 15 -1.84 -16.07 23.36
CA ALA A 15 -1.59 -16.71 24.64
C ALA A 15 -1.38 -15.68 25.76
N LEU A 16 -0.61 -14.62 25.50
CA LEU A 16 -0.42 -13.51 26.45
C LEU A 16 -1.74 -12.81 26.77
N HIS A 17 -2.57 -12.55 25.76
CA HIS A 17 -3.92 -12.02 25.97
C HIS A 17 -4.74 -12.90 26.93
N ARG A 18 -4.75 -14.22 26.73
CA ARG A 18 -5.49 -15.15 27.61
C ARG A 18 -4.96 -15.15 29.04
N VAL A 19 -3.64 -15.08 29.23
CA VAL A 19 -3.02 -14.98 30.56
C VAL A 19 -3.44 -13.68 31.24
N SER A 20 -3.39 -12.54 30.55
CA SER A 20 -3.79 -11.25 31.11
C SER A 20 -5.27 -11.19 31.48
N VAL A 21 -6.16 -11.81 30.69
CA VAL A 21 -7.59 -11.94 31.03
C VAL A 21 -7.77 -12.71 32.34
N VAL A 22 -7.06 -13.84 32.51
CA VAL A 22 -7.13 -14.63 33.75
C VAL A 22 -6.55 -13.87 34.94
N ALA A 23 -5.51 -13.05 34.72
CA ALA A 23 -4.90 -12.23 35.74
C ALA A 23 -5.71 -10.97 36.11
N GLY A 24 -6.78 -10.65 35.38
CA GLY A 24 -7.57 -9.43 35.58
C GLY A 24 -6.88 -8.14 35.13
N ASP A 25 -5.87 -8.23 34.26
CA ASP A 25 -5.19 -7.08 33.67
C ASP A 25 -5.78 -6.74 32.29
N ASP A 26 -6.89 -6.00 32.31
CA ASP A 26 -7.65 -5.64 31.12
C ASP A 26 -6.84 -4.81 30.11
N LYS A 27 -5.93 -3.96 30.60
CA LYS A 27 -5.12 -3.08 29.73
C LYS A 27 -4.13 -3.91 28.90
N THR A 28 -3.44 -4.83 29.55
CA THR A 28 -2.51 -5.73 28.86
C THR A 28 -3.29 -6.70 27.97
N ALA A 29 -4.41 -7.24 28.45
CA ALA A 29 -5.28 -8.11 27.65
C ALA A 29 -5.70 -7.44 26.33
N ALA A 30 -6.18 -6.20 26.35
CA ALA A 30 -6.59 -5.47 25.15
C ALA A 30 -5.42 -5.21 24.19
N THR A 31 -4.24 -4.89 24.73
CA THR A 31 -3.03 -4.61 23.94
C THR A 31 -2.55 -5.86 23.22
N GLU A 32 -2.50 -6.99 23.92
CA GLU A 32 -2.03 -8.26 23.38
C GLU A 32 -3.03 -8.83 22.36
N LEU A 33 -4.34 -8.63 22.56
CA LEU A 33 -5.35 -8.97 21.55
C LEU A 33 -5.13 -8.18 20.26
N ARG A 34 -4.92 -6.86 20.35
CA ARG A 34 -4.66 -6.01 19.18
C ARG A 34 -3.44 -6.49 18.40
N ARG A 35 -2.35 -6.82 19.10
CA ARG A 35 -1.12 -7.34 18.50
C ARG A 35 -1.35 -8.70 17.83
N ALA A 36 -2.06 -9.60 18.49
CA ALA A 36 -2.38 -10.92 17.94
C ALA A 36 -3.13 -10.82 16.62
N LEU A 37 -4.17 -9.97 16.57
CA LEU A 37 -4.95 -9.73 15.36
C LEU A 37 -4.13 -9.04 14.25
N ASP A 38 -3.27 -8.07 14.61
CA ASP A 38 -2.40 -7.40 13.63
C ASP A 38 -1.43 -8.38 12.97
N TYR A 39 -0.80 -9.26 13.75
CA TYR A 39 0.07 -10.29 13.19
C TYR A 39 -0.69 -11.32 12.35
N ALA A 40 -1.91 -11.71 12.73
CA ALA A 40 -2.74 -12.60 11.92
C ALA A 40 -3.03 -11.96 10.54
N ARG A 41 -3.41 -10.68 10.51
CA ARG A 41 -3.62 -9.92 9.26
C ARG A 41 -2.35 -9.83 8.42
N ARG A 42 -1.20 -9.54 9.02
CA ARG A 42 0.09 -9.50 8.32
C ARG A 42 0.44 -10.88 7.73
N GLY A 43 0.13 -11.96 8.44
CA GLY A 43 0.24 -13.32 7.95
C GLY A 43 -0.64 -13.56 6.72
N GLY A 44 -1.92 -13.19 6.80
CA GLY A 44 -2.86 -13.33 5.67
C GLY A 44 -2.43 -12.55 4.44
N LYS A 45 -1.99 -11.30 4.63
CA LYS A 45 -1.44 -10.47 3.54
C LYS A 45 -0.23 -11.14 2.88
N ALA A 46 0.75 -11.60 3.66
CA ALA A 46 1.92 -12.27 3.12
C ALA A 46 1.55 -13.56 2.37
N GLY A 47 0.65 -14.37 2.94
CA GLY A 47 0.15 -15.58 2.29
C GLY A 47 -0.48 -15.30 0.93
N GLY A 48 -1.31 -14.26 0.82
CA GLY A 48 -1.98 -13.91 -0.43
C GLY A 48 -1.02 -13.42 -1.54
N TRP A 49 0.18 -12.96 -1.18
CA TRP A 49 1.23 -12.64 -2.15
C TRP A 49 2.04 -13.87 -2.55
N ASP A 50 2.36 -14.75 -1.59
CA ASP A 50 3.22 -15.91 -1.80
C ASP A 50 2.50 -17.07 -2.54
N ASP A 51 1.27 -17.40 -2.15
CA ASP A 51 0.52 -18.57 -2.65
C ASP A 51 -1.00 -18.30 -2.63
N GLU A 52 -1.63 -18.27 -3.81
CA GLU A 52 -3.06 -17.95 -3.98
C GLU A 52 -4.00 -19.04 -3.44
N ASP A 53 -3.49 -20.26 -3.23
CA ASP A 53 -4.25 -21.41 -2.78
C ASP A 53 -3.89 -21.83 -1.34
N MET A 54 -3.10 -21.01 -0.64
CA MET A 54 -2.74 -21.25 0.75
C MET A 54 -3.97 -21.32 1.66
N SER A 55 -4.06 -22.39 2.44
CA SER A 55 -5.00 -22.49 3.56
C SER A 55 -4.52 -21.74 4.80
N CYS A 56 -5.45 -21.36 5.69
CA CYS A 56 -5.09 -20.79 7.00
C CYS A 56 -4.10 -21.70 7.75
N PRO A 57 -2.96 -21.17 8.24
CA PRO A 57 -1.99 -21.94 8.99
C PRO A 57 -2.61 -22.62 10.22
N ALA A 58 -2.24 -23.89 10.45
CA ALA A 58 -2.76 -24.68 11.58
C ALA A 58 -2.55 -24.00 12.94
N LEU A 59 -1.52 -23.14 13.08
CA LEU A 59 -1.25 -22.33 14.28
C LEU A 59 -2.37 -21.33 14.64
N LEU A 60 -3.20 -20.95 13.67
CA LEU A 60 -4.30 -19.99 13.83
C LEU A 60 -5.68 -20.64 13.68
N ALA A 61 -5.74 -21.81 13.02
CA ALA A 61 -6.99 -22.43 12.58
C ALA A 61 -7.96 -22.75 13.74
N ASP A 62 -7.43 -23.05 14.93
CA ASP A 62 -8.20 -23.36 16.14
C ASP A 62 -8.66 -22.11 16.92
N VAL A 63 -8.18 -20.92 16.57
CA VAL A 63 -8.56 -19.66 17.21
C VAL A 63 -9.39 -18.83 16.26
N GLN A 64 -10.71 -18.86 16.46
CA GLN A 64 -11.67 -18.19 15.59
C GLN A 64 -11.29 -16.73 15.24
N PRO A 65 -10.99 -15.83 16.19
CA PRO A 65 -10.66 -14.44 15.85
C PRO A 65 -9.36 -14.29 15.02
N LEU A 66 -8.37 -15.16 15.23
CA LEU A 66 -7.12 -15.10 14.46
C LEU A 66 -7.31 -15.68 13.07
N ARG A 67 -8.05 -16.79 12.96
CA ARG A 67 -8.39 -17.39 11.67
C ARG A 67 -9.16 -16.39 10.80
N ASP A 68 -10.17 -15.74 11.34
CA ASP A 68 -10.99 -14.79 10.60
C ASP A 68 -10.14 -13.59 10.16
N ALA A 69 -9.37 -12.99 11.08
CA ALA A 69 -8.47 -11.88 10.76
C ALA A 69 -7.41 -12.24 9.70
N PHE A 70 -6.92 -13.48 9.69
CA PHE A 70 -6.02 -13.99 8.67
C PHE A 70 -6.75 -14.12 7.32
N MET A 71 -7.88 -14.83 7.29
CA MET A 71 -8.61 -15.15 6.06
C MET A 71 -9.17 -13.90 5.39
N ASP A 72 -9.69 -12.95 6.15
CA ASP A 72 -10.17 -11.67 5.63
C ASP A 72 -9.03 -10.91 4.92
N ALA A 73 -7.85 -10.87 5.54
CA ALA A 73 -6.69 -10.19 4.97
C ALA A 73 -6.12 -10.93 3.75
N PHE A 74 -6.14 -12.26 3.77
CA PHE A 74 -5.73 -13.12 2.65
C PHE A 74 -6.64 -12.92 1.44
N GLU A 75 -7.96 -13.04 1.62
CA GLU A 75 -8.94 -12.88 0.54
C GLU A 75 -8.97 -11.45 0.00
N ALA A 76 -8.69 -10.44 0.83
CA ALA A 76 -8.54 -9.06 0.35
C ALA A 76 -7.37 -8.91 -0.64
N VAL A 77 -6.20 -9.48 -0.33
CA VAL A 77 -5.04 -9.46 -1.23
C VAL A 77 -5.34 -10.25 -2.50
N ARG A 78 -5.88 -11.46 -2.38
CA ARG A 78 -6.25 -12.31 -3.50
C ARG A 78 -7.25 -11.63 -4.43
N GLY A 79 -8.30 -11.03 -3.86
CA GLY A 79 -9.32 -10.29 -4.59
C GLY A 79 -8.73 -9.10 -5.34
N ARG A 80 -7.81 -8.34 -4.72
CA ARG A 80 -7.11 -7.25 -5.40
C ARG A 80 -6.24 -7.75 -6.54
N ARG A 81 -5.42 -8.78 -6.33
CA ARG A 81 -4.58 -9.37 -7.38
C ARG A 81 -5.40 -9.82 -8.58
N ARG A 82 -6.53 -10.50 -8.36
CA ARG A 82 -7.44 -10.93 -9.44
C ARG A 82 -7.96 -9.77 -10.28
N LYS A 83 -8.33 -8.65 -9.65
CA LYS A 83 -8.72 -7.43 -10.38
C LYS A 83 -7.57 -6.90 -11.24
N LEU A 84 -6.36 -6.86 -10.68
CA LEU A 84 -5.16 -6.39 -11.36
C LEU A 84 -4.65 -7.32 -12.48
N ARG A 85 -5.23 -8.50 -12.67
CA ARG A 85 -4.99 -9.37 -13.83
C ARG A 85 -5.86 -9.03 -15.04
N THR A 86 -6.63 -7.94 -14.96
CA THR A 86 -7.50 -7.48 -16.04
C THR A 86 -7.15 -6.05 -16.40
N GLN A 87 -7.23 -5.72 -17.69
CA GLN A 87 -7.00 -4.35 -18.15
C GLN A 87 -7.96 -3.35 -17.48
N GLU A 88 -9.23 -3.72 -17.34
CA GLU A 88 -10.25 -2.90 -16.66
C GLU A 88 -9.90 -2.65 -15.19
N GLY A 89 -9.47 -3.68 -14.46
CA GLY A 89 -9.08 -3.54 -13.06
C GLY A 89 -7.81 -2.70 -12.87
N ILE A 90 -6.85 -2.82 -13.79
CA ILE A 90 -5.65 -1.96 -13.80
C ILE A 90 -6.05 -0.50 -14.07
N ALA A 91 -6.88 -0.26 -15.09
CA ALA A 91 -7.35 1.08 -15.41
C ALA A 91 -8.09 1.72 -14.23
N ALA A 92 -8.98 0.98 -13.56
CA ALA A 92 -9.69 1.47 -12.39
C ALA A 92 -8.75 1.81 -11.20
N GLU A 93 -7.68 1.06 -11.01
CA GLU A 93 -6.67 1.36 -9.98
C GLU A 93 -5.90 2.64 -10.33
N LEU A 94 -5.50 2.80 -11.60
CA LEU A 94 -4.82 4.00 -12.10
C LEU A 94 -5.71 5.24 -12.01
N ASP A 95 -7.00 5.13 -12.33
CA ASP A 95 -7.97 6.23 -12.20
C ASP A 95 -8.12 6.66 -10.73
N ALA A 96 -8.15 5.71 -9.81
CA ALA A 96 -8.18 6.00 -8.38
C ALA A 96 -6.91 6.71 -7.90
N MET A 97 -5.74 6.28 -8.37
CA MET A 97 -4.45 6.92 -8.08
C MET A 97 -4.37 8.34 -8.64
N ALA A 98 -4.80 8.54 -9.89
CA ALA A 98 -4.84 9.87 -10.52
C ALA A 98 -5.81 10.80 -9.78
N ALA A 99 -6.99 10.31 -9.39
CA ALA A 99 -7.95 11.09 -8.62
C ALA A 99 -7.37 11.53 -7.25
N GLU A 100 -6.63 10.65 -6.57
CA GLU A 100 -5.98 10.99 -5.31
C GLU A 100 -4.84 12.00 -5.50
N ALA A 101 -3.98 11.80 -6.50
CA ALA A 101 -2.92 12.75 -6.84
C ALA A 101 -3.49 14.15 -7.14
N ASN A 102 -4.59 14.20 -7.90
CA ASN A 102 -5.26 15.44 -8.28
C ASN A 102 -5.90 16.17 -7.08
N ARG A 103 -6.50 15.43 -6.13
CA ARG A 103 -7.04 16.02 -4.89
C ARG A 103 -5.99 16.76 -4.08
N GLY A 104 -4.74 16.28 -4.11
CA GLY A 104 -3.67 16.80 -3.27
C GLY A 104 -2.68 17.75 -3.97
N CYS A 105 -2.72 17.89 -5.30
CA CYS A 105 -1.67 18.60 -6.04
C CYS A 105 -1.82 20.12 -6.09
N GLY A 106 -2.94 20.67 -5.58
CA GLY A 106 -3.17 22.12 -5.62
C GLY A 106 -3.18 22.71 -7.03
N GLN A 107 -3.58 21.92 -8.03
CA GLN A 107 -3.56 22.27 -9.47
C GLN A 107 -2.15 22.48 -10.06
N SER A 108 -1.08 22.04 -9.39
CA SER A 108 0.25 21.94 -9.99
C SER A 108 0.36 20.66 -10.80
N TYR A 109 0.75 20.79 -12.07
CA TYR A 109 0.97 19.65 -12.96
C TYR A 109 2.18 18.83 -12.51
N GLU A 110 3.25 19.49 -12.11
CA GLU A 110 4.51 18.89 -11.67
C GLU A 110 4.30 18.06 -10.40
N LEU A 111 3.56 18.61 -9.43
CA LEU A 111 3.22 17.91 -8.19
C LEU A 111 2.24 16.75 -8.44
N PHE A 112 1.29 16.92 -9.36
CA PHE A 112 0.41 15.82 -9.80
C PHE A 112 1.24 14.68 -10.39
N THR A 113 2.06 14.97 -11.40
CA THR A 113 2.87 14.00 -12.14
C THR A 113 3.82 13.27 -11.20
N SER A 114 4.46 13.99 -10.27
CA SER A 114 5.33 13.39 -9.25
C SER A 114 4.58 12.36 -8.38
N ARG A 115 3.46 12.76 -7.77
CA ARG A 115 2.68 11.89 -6.87
C ARG A 115 2.01 10.72 -7.58
N PHE A 116 1.47 10.98 -8.77
CA PHE A 116 0.87 9.94 -9.58
C PHE A 116 1.93 8.92 -9.99
N SER A 117 3.07 9.37 -10.49
CA SER A 117 4.16 8.49 -10.91
C SER A 117 4.73 7.66 -9.76
N ASP A 118 4.92 8.25 -8.57
CA ASP A 118 5.33 7.48 -7.38
C ASP A 118 4.32 6.38 -7.02
N SER A 119 3.02 6.66 -7.17
CA SER A 119 1.96 5.67 -6.92
C SER A 119 1.96 4.56 -7.97
N VAL A 120 2.19 4.91 -9.24
CA VAL A 120 2.30 3.97 -10.35
C VAL A 120 3.54 3.08 -10.18
N ASP A 121 4.68 3.64 -9.82
CA ASP A 121 5.92 2.89 -9.58
C ASP A 121 5.69 1.82 -8.49
N GLY A 122 5.02 2.19 -7.39
CA GLY A 122 4.62 1.23 -6.35
C GLY A 122 3.66 0.14 -6.85
N LEU A 123 2.72 0.47 -7.73
CA LEU A 123 1.83 -0.52 -8.35
C LEU A 123 2.60 -1.48 -9.27
N LEU A 124 3.54 -0.96 -10.06
CA LEU A 124 4.34 -1.76 -11.00
C LEU A 124 5.19 -2.80 -10.26
N ASP A 125 5.71 -2.47 -9.08
CA ASP A 125 6.44 -3.40 -8.23
C ASP A 125 5.58 -4.59 -7.76
N GLU A 126 4.29 -4.36 -7.51
CA GLU A 126 3.34 -5.38 -7.06
C GLU A 126 2.75 -6.23 -8.20
N LEU A 127 2.71 -5.69 -9.42
CA LEU A 127 2.12 -6.37 -10.57
C LEU A 127 2.96 -7.55 -11.05
N GLU A 128 2.27 -8.61 -11.48
CA GLU A 128 2.90 -9.73 -12.17
C GLU A 128 3.42 -9.27 -13.55
N SER A 129 4.57 -9.81 -13.98
CA SER A 129 5.28 -9.35 -15.19
C SER A 129 4.41 -9.14 -16.43
N PRO A 130 3.43 -10.02 -16.77
CA PRO A 130 2.58 -9.82 -17.95
C PRO A 130 1.71 -8.56 -17.90
N PHE A 131 1.34 -8.08 -16.71
CA PHE A 131 0.43 -6.95 -16.54
C PHE A 131 1.16 -5.61 -16.38
N ARG A 132 2.46 -5.64 -16.10
CA ARG A 132 3.28 -4.43 -15.95
C ARG A 132 3.28 -3.59 -17.23
N THR A 133 3.47 -4.21 -18.39
CA THR A 133 3.47 -3.50 -19.68
C THR A 133 2.13 -2.82 -19.95
N VAL A 134 1.02 -3.52 -19.70
CA VAL A 134 -0.34 -2.97 -19.87
C VAL A 134 -0.56 -1.78 -18.92
N ALA A 135 -0.16 -1.91 -17.66
CA ALA A 135 -0.27 -0.84 -16.68
C ALA A 135 0.54 0.40 -17.08
N LEU A 136 1.76 0.20 -17.58
CA LEU A 136 2.65 1.28 -18.02
C LEU A 136 2.08 2.04 -19.24
N GLU A 137 1.52 1.32 -20.22
CA GLU A 137 0.87 1.93 -21.38
C GLU A 137 -0.35 2.76 -20.99
N LEU A 138 -1.19 2.24 -20.09
CA LEU A 138 -2.35 2.98 -19.57
C LEU A 138 -1.91 4.19 -18.75
N ALA A 139 -0.93 4.04 -17.86
CA ALA A 139 -0.47 5.10 -16.98
C ALA A 139 0.15 6.28 -17.75
N LYS A 140 0.88 6.02 -18.84
CA LYS A 140 1.40 7.07 -19.73
C LYS A 140 0.29 7.96 -20.30
N GLY A 141 -0.88 7.37 -20.62
CA GLY A 141 -2.06 8.13 -21.06
C GLY A 141 -2.65 9.05 -19.99
N SER A 142 -2.35 8.81 -18.72
CA SER A 142 -2.89 9.52 -17.55
C SER A 142 -1.89 10.47 -16.87
N GLY A 143 -0.71 10.68 -17.46
CA GLY A 143 0.31 11.62 -16.95
C GLY A 143 1.40 10.97 -16.11
N TYR A 144 1.67 9.68 -16.28
CA TYR A 144 2.87 9.04 -15.75
C TYR A 144 4.14 9.56 -16.42
N ALA A 145 5.18 9.79 -15.61
CA ALA A 145 6.53 10.13 -16.06
C ALA A 145 7.56 9.17 -15.43
N THR A 146 8.54 8.72 -16.21
CA THR A 146 9.61 7.87 -15.72
C THR A 146 10.49 8.62 -14.69
N PRO A 147 11.28 7.91 -13.87
CA PRO A 147 12.22 8.56 -12.97
C PRO A 147 13.15 9.57 -13.66
N GLU A 148 13.62 9.24 -14.87
CA GLU A 148 14.48 10.12 -15.67
C GLU A 148 13.72 11.38 -16.14
N GLU A 149 12.51 11.22 -16.69
CA GLU A 149 11.66 12.35 -17.11
C GLU A 149 11.32 13.28 -15.93
N ARG A 150 11.09 12.70 -14.74
CA ARG A 150 10.86 13.47 -13.51
C ARG A 150 12.10 14.22 -13.05
N GLU A 151 13.28 13.63 -13.20
CA GLU A 151 14.55 14.30 -12.88
C GLU A 151 14.80 15.47 -13.83
N GLU A 152 14.59 15.29 -15.13
CA GLU A 152 14.66 16.36 -16.12
C GLU A 152 13.69 17.51 -15.79
N MET A 153 12.42 17.18 -15.48
CA MET A 153 11.42 18.16 -15.05
C MET A 153 11.88 18.95 -13.81
N GLN A 154 12.52 18.29 -12.83
CA GLN A 154 13.05 18.97 -11.64
C GLN A 154 14.24 19.89 -11.95
N GLN A 155 15.10 19.51 -12.90
CA GLN A 155 16.20 20.37 -13.34
C GLN A 155 15.67 21.62 -14.05
N GLU A 156 14.63 21.50 -14.88
CA GLU A 156 13.97 22.62 -15.53
C GLU A 156 13.31 23.58 -14.52
N ILE A 157 12.60 23.03 -13.53
CA ILE A 157 12.02 23.81 -12.43
C ILE A 157 13.11 24.61 -11.71
N ALA A 158 14.20 23.95 -11.34
CA ALA A 158 15.32 24.60 -10.65
C ALA A 158 15.96 25.70 -11.51
N ALA A 159 16.18 25.44 -12.81
CA ALA A 159 16.75 26.41 -13.74
C ALA A 159 15.85 27.64 -13.95
N SER A 160 14.52 27.46 -13.87
CA SER A 160 13.55 28.54 -13.97
C SER A 160 13.37 29.35 -12.68
N GLY A 161 13.92 28.88 -11.55
CA GLY A 161 13.72 29.47 -10.23
C GLY A 161 12.37 29.12 -9.59
N GLY A 162 11.68 28.10 -10.10
CA GLY A 162 10.42 27.59 -9.56
C GLY A 162 10.61 26.88 -8.21
N CYS A 163 9.52 26.74 -7.46
CA CYS A 163 9.47 25.96 -6.23
C CYS A 163 9.74 24.49 -6.56
N SER A 164 10.69 23.86 -5.86
CA SER A 164 11.07 22.45 -6.05
C SER A 164 9.92 21.45 -5.86
N LEU A 165 8.87 21.84 -5.13
CA LEU A 165 7.72 20.96 -4.89
C LEU A 165 6.64 21.08 -5.96
N THR A 166 6.40 22.29 -6.48
CA THR A 166 5.22 22.58 -7.31
C THR A 166 5.54 23.15 -8.69
N GLY A 167 6.79 23.50 -8.96
CA GLY A 167 7.19 24.23 -10.17
C GLY A 167 6.72 25.68 -10.23
N ILE A 168 5.82 26.11 -9.34
CA ILE A 168 5.25 27.46 -9.28
C ILE A 168 6.31 28.44 -8.74
N ASP A 169 6.23 29.71 -9.15
CA ASP A 169 6.99 30.80 -8.52
C ASP A 169 6.95 30.67 -6.98
N PRO A 170 8.09 30.54 -6.28
CA PRO A 170 8.14 30.42 -4.83
C PRO A 170 7.40 31.53 -4.08
N TRP A 171 7.26 32.72 -4.67
CA TRP A 171 6.50 33.85 -4.12
C TRP A 171 4.99 33.68 -4.18
N CYS A 172 4.53 32.83 -5.09
CA CYS A 172 3.12 32.56 -5.37
C CYS A 172 2.68 31.17 -4.90
N CYS A 173 3.61 30.35 -4.40
CA CYS A 173 3.34 28.97 -4.02
C CYS A 173 2.44 28.92 -2.76
N PRO A 174 1.31 28.20 -2.79
CA PRO A 174 0.41 28.08 -1.63
C PRO A 174 1.02 27.29 -0.46
N CYS A 175 2.12 26.55 -0.69
CA CYS A 175 2.87 25.87 0.35
C CYS A 175 3.75 26.81 1.20
N GLY A 176 3.91 28.07 0.78
CA GLY A 176 4.71 29.09 1.48
C GLY A 176 6.11 29.29 0.87
N ARG A 177 6.95 30.04 1.59
CA ARG A 177 8.33 30.36 1.18
C ARG A 177 9.22 29.13 1.40
N HIS A 178 9.81 28.61 0.33
CA HIS A 178 10.81 27.53 0.39
C HIS A 178 12.20 28.17 0.28
N GLU A 179 12.73 28.68 1.41
CA GLU A 179 14.13 29.13 1.57
C GLU A 179 14.98 28.02 2.19
#